data_AF-A0A2V7LPD9-F1
#
_entry.id   AF-A0A2V7LPD9-F1
#
_cell.length_a   1.000
_cell.length_b   1.000
_cell.length_c   1.000
_cell.angle_alpha   90.00
_cell.angle_beta   90.00
_cell.angle_gamma   90.00
#
_symmetry.space_group_name_H-M   'P 1'
#
loop_
_entity.id
_entity.type
_entity.pdbx_description
1 polymer ?
#
loop_
_entity_poly.entity_id
_entity_poly.type
_entity_poly.pdbx_seq_one_letter_code
_entity_poly.pdbx_strand_id
1 'polypeptide(L)'
;MADERKPVTVVELVAMKQRGERIVVLTCYDALFARLLDAAGVDILLVGDSVNQVLAGADTTLSATLDQMIYHTKIVRRGAARPMVVCDMPFLSYQVSREEAIRNAGRVMQETGCHAVKLEGGAPVAETTRALVNIGIPVMGHLGLTPQSVHALGGYRVQGRDERSAERLRADATALEEAGAFAIVLELVPAPLASQITKSLTIPTIGIGAGPACDGQVLVLPDMLGLNEPFTPKFLKRYAALAEDVREAVTLYAAEVREGRYPGPEHSFPK
;
A
#
# COMPACT_ATOMS: atom_id res chain seq x y z
N MET A 1 4.65 -16.80 -26.48
CA MET A 1 5.42 -15.54 -26.57
C MET A 1 5.29 -14.88 -25.23
N ALA A 2 6.38 -14.82 -24.46
CA ALA A 2 6.38 -14.09 -23.20
C ALA A 2 6.09 -12.63 -23.56
N ASP A 3 4.92 -12.14 -23.20
CA ASP A 3 4.63 -10.72 -23.23
C ASP A 3 5.74 -10.04 -22.41
N GLU A 4 6.60 -9.26 -23.07
CA GLU A 4 7.62 -8.45 -22.40
C GLU A 4 6.86 -7.46 -21.52
N ARG A 5 6.58 -7.88 -20.27
CA ARG A 5 5.76 -7.11 -19.34
C ARG A 5 6.48 -5.80 -19.03
N LYS A 6 6.12 -4.76 -19.77
CA LYS A 6 6.68 -3.41 -19.60
C LYS A 6 6.49 -2.95 -18.15
N PRO A 7 7.51 -2.31 -17.53
CA PRO A 7 7.37 -1.76 -16.20
C PRO A 7 6.18 -0.80 -16.10
N VAL A 8 5.43 -0.88 -15.00
CA VAL A 8 4.35 0.07 -14.70
C VAL A 8 4.96 1.40 -14.28
N THR A 9 4.57 2.47 -14.97
CA THR A 9 5.07 3.83 -14.74
C THR A 9 3.94 4.77 -14.38
N VAL A 10 4.27 5.98 -13.92
CA VAL A 10 3.28 7.05 -13.65
C VAL A 10 2.44 7.33 -14.89
N VAL A 11 3.09 7.44 -16.05
CA VAL A 11 2.43 7.69 -17.33
C VAL A 11 1.44 6.56 -17.68
N GLU A 12 1.84 5.32 -17.43
CA GLU A 12 0.97 4.17 -17.69
C GLU A 12 -0.25 4.15 -16.76
N LEU A 13 -0.10 4.46 -15.47
CA LEU A 13 -1.22 4.51 -14.53
C LEU A 13 -2.26 5.57 -14.91
N VAL A 14 -1.81 6.74 -15.38
CA VAL A 14 -2.72 7.77 -15.92
C VAL A 14 -3.40 7.29 -17.20
N ALA A 15 -2.66 6.61 -18.08
CA ALA A 15 -3.23 6.04 -19.30
C ALA A 15 -4.25 4.93 -19.01
N MET A 16 -4.03 4.08 -17.99
CA MET A 16 -4.99 3.07 -17.54
C MET A 16 -6.32 3.72 -17.13
N LYS A 17 -6.29 4.80 -16.35
CA LYS A 17 -7.51 5.58 -16.02
C LYS A 17 -8.23 6.05 -17.29
N GLN A 18 -7.50 6.65 -18.23
CA GLN A 18 -8.08 7.17 -19.48
C GLN A 18 -8.73 6.06 -20.33
N ARG A 19 -8.16 4.85 -20.30
CA ARG A 19 -8.71 3.66 -20.97
C ARG A 19 -9.82 2.97 -20.16
N GLY A 20 -10.07 3.38 -18.91
CA GLY A 20 -11.01 2.72 -18.01
C GLY A 20 -10.53 1.38 -17.47
N GLU A 21 -9.23 1.10 -17.55
CA GLU A 21 -8.60 -0.10 -17.00
C GLU A 21 -8.38 0.06 -15.49
N ARG A 22 -8.79 -0.95 -14.71
CA ARG A 22 -8.70 -0.88 -13.25
C ARG A 22 -7.29 -1.18 -12.77
N ILE A 23 -6.77 -0.31 -11.91
CA ILE A 23 -5.43 -0.46 -11.34
C ILE A 23 -5.49 -1.40 -10.12
N VAL A 24 -4.68 -2.45 -10.13
CA VAL A 24 -4.58 -3.40 -9.02
C VAL A 24 -3.39 -3.03 -8.15
N VAL A 25 -3.67 -2.70 -6.88
CA VAL A 25 -2.66 -2.36 -5.88
C VAL A 25 -2.76 -3.36 -4.74
N LEU A 26 -1.62 -3.88 -4.28
CA LEU A 26 -1.55 -4.66 -3.05
C LEU A 26 -0.38 -4.21 -2.21
N THR A 27 -0.54 -4.26 -0.89
CA THR A 27 0.63 -4.08 -0.04
C THR A 27 1.61 -5.25 -0.20
N CYS A 28 2.90 -5.00 -0.01
CA CYS A 28 3.92 -6.03 -0.06
C CYS A 28 5.10 -5.63 0.82
N TYR A 29 5.69 -6.61 1.51
CA TYR A 29 6.69 -6.34 2.55
C TYR A 29 7.94 -7.22 2.42
N ASP A 30 7.98 -8.16 1.48
CA ASP A 30 9.10 -9.07 1.28
C ASP A 30 9.26 -9.49 -0.19
N ALA A 31 10.41 -10.10 -0.48
CA ALA A 31 10.78 -10.50 -1.83
C ALA A 31 9.99 -11.72 -2.36
N LEU A 32 9.48 -12.58 -1.47
CA LEU A 32 8.77 -13.80 -1.86
C LEU A 32 7.40 -13.44 -2.42
N PHE A 33 6.62 -12.67 -1.66
CA PHE A 33 5.33 -12.18 -2.14
C PHE A 33 5.50 -11.22 -3.31
N ALA A 34 6.54 -10.38 -3.34
CA ALA A 34 6.76 -9.49 -4.49
C ALA A 34 6.85 -10.26 -5.82
N ARG A 35 7.55 -11.41 -5.84
CA ARG A 35 7.64 -12.27 -7.05
C ARG A 35 6.30 -12.88 -7.44
N LEU A 36 5.53 -13.35 -6.44
CA LEU A 36 4.21 -13.94 -6.67
C LEU A 36 3.23 -12.89 -7.22
N LEU A 37 3.23 -11.70 -6.62
CA LEU A 37 2.36 -10.59 -7.02
C LEU A 37 2.73 -10.02 -8.39
N ASP A 38 4.02 -9.93 -8.72
CA ASP A 38 4.48 -9.57 -10.07
C ASP A 38 3.98 -10.60 -11.10
N ALA A 39 4.20 -11.89 -10.83
CA ALA A 39 3.74 -12.97 -11.70
C ALA A 39 2.22 -12.93 -11.91
N ALA A 40 1.46 -12.57 -10.87
CA ALA A 40 0.00 -12.43 -10.89
C ALA A 40 -0.52 -11.16 -11.58
N GLY A 41 0.37 -10.23 -11.97
CA GLY A 41 -0.01 -9.03 -12.71
C GLY A 41 -0.48 -7.85 -11.85
N VAL A 42 -0.10 -7.79 -10.58
CA VAL A 42 -0.32 -6.59 -9.75
C VAL A 42 0.40 -5.39 -10.39
N ASP A 43 -0.24 -4.21 -10.41
CA ASP A 43 0.30 -3.02 -11.05
C ASP A 43 1.16 -2.19 -10.10
N ILE A 44 0.75 -2.11 -8.83
CA ILE A 44 1.48 -1.37 -7.79
C ILE A 44 1.67 -2.27 -6.56
N LEU A 45 2.92 -2.39 -6.12
CA LEU A 45 3.27 -2.93 -4.80
C LEU A 45 3.49 -1.77 -3.83
N LEU A 46 2.62 -1.64 -2.85
CA LEU A 46 2.72 -0.63 -1.80
C LEU A 46 3.44 -1.19 -0.58
N VAL A 47 4.64 -0.70 -0.31
CA VAL A 47 5.34 -0.97 0.95
C VAL A 47 4.80 0.02 1.98
N GLY A 48 3.70 -0.37 2.61
CA GLY A 48 2.95 0.50 3.52
C GLY A 48 3.42 0.43 4.96
N ASP A 49 3.26 1.52 5.71
CA ASP A 49 3.56 1.58 7.15
C ASP A 49 2.66 0.64 7.99
N SER A 50 1.56 0.17 7.41
CA SER A 50 0.77 -1.00 7.83
C SER A 50 1.61 -2.22 8.22
N VAL A 51 2.85 -2.35 7.71
CA VAL A 51 3.81 -3.40 8.10
C VAL A 51 3.96 -3.53 9.61
N ASN A 52 3.95 -2.42 10.36
CA ASN A 52 4.10 -2.48 11.80
C ASN A 52 2.86 -3.03 12.51
N GLN A 53 1.67 -2.87 11.94
CA GLN A 53 0.46 -3.51 12.48
C GLN A 53 0.41 -5.00 12.10
N VAL A 54 0.55 -5.31 10.81
CA VAL A 54 0.26 -6.67 10.30
C VAL A 54 1.42 -7.65 10.42
N LEU A 55 2.67 -7.17 10.46
CA LEU A 55 3.85 -8.03 10.63
C LEU A 55 4.53 -7.83 11.99
N ALA A 56 4.65 -6.59 12.49
CA ALA A 56 5.31 -6.33 13.77
C ALA A 56 4.38 -6.41 14.99
N GLY A 57 3.06 -6.50 14.80
CA GLY A 57 2.08 -6.63 15.87
C GLY A 57 1.90 -5.37 16.73
N ALA A 58 2.25 -4.20 16.21
CA ALA A 58 2.02 -2.92 16.88
C ALA A 58 0.54 -2.50 16.79
N ASP A 59 0.08 -1.71 17.76
CA ASP A 59 -1.31 -1.23 17.80
C ASP A 59 -1.63 -0.19 16.71
N THR A 60 -0.62 0.55 16.24
CA THR A 60 -0.76 1.62 15.25
C THR A 60 0.46 1.70 14.33
N THR A 61 0.32 2.36 13.17
CA THR A 61 1.44 2.60 12.25
C THR A 61 2.43 3.66 12.72
N LEU A 62 2.14 4.40 13.80
CA LEU A 62 2.99 5.48 14.30
C LEU A 62 4.39 5.01 14.74
N SER A 63 4.52 3.71 15.03
CA SER A 63 5.80 3.09 15.39
C SER A 63 6.71 2.80 14.19
N ALA A 64 6.20 2.92 12.96
CA ALA A 64 6.98 2.66 11.76
C ALA A 64 8.11 3.69 11.61
N THR A 65 9.34 3.21 11.46
CA THR A 65 10.50 4.07 11.26
C THR A 65 10.89 4.14 9.79
N LEU A 66 11.58 5.22 9.40
CA LEU A 66 12.10 5.36 8.04
C LEU A 66 13.01 4.19 7.65
N ASP A 67 13.83 3.69 8.57
CA ASP A 67 14.75 2.58 8.30
C ASP A 67 14.01 1.24 8.10
N GLN A 68 12.90 1.01 8.82
CA GLN A 68 12.03 -0.14 8.57
C GLN A 68 11.40 -0.05 7.17
N MET A 69 10.90 1.13 6.80
CA MET A 69 10.33 1.35 5.46
C MET A 69 11.37 1.14 4.36
N ILE A 70 12.59 1.65 4.53
CA ILE A 70 13.71 1.43 3.62
C ILE A 70 14.06 -0.06 3.52
N TYR A 71 14.16 -0.78 4.65
CA TYR A 71 14.49 -2.20 4.66
C TYR A 71 13.47 -3.03 3.86
N HIS A 72 12.18 -2.90 4.18
CA HIS A 72 11.11 -3.64 3.51
C HIS A 72 11.03 -3.28 2.03
N THR A 73 11.19 -2.00 1.69
CA THR A 73 11.16 -1.56 0.30
C THR A 73 12.32 -2.13 -0.51
N LYS A 74 13.52 -2.16 0.06
CA LYS A 74 14.70 -2.73 -0.59
C LYS A 74 14.53 -4.22 -0.90
N ILE A 75 13.91 -4.99 0.00
CA ILE A 75 13.68 -6.42 -0.26
C ILE A 75 12.52 -6.66 -1.23
N VAL A 76 11.46 -5.84 -1.20
CA VAL A 76 10.38 -5.89 -2.20
C VAL A 76 10.90 -5.56 -3.60
N ARG A 77 11.77 -4.53 -3.74
CA ARG A 77 12.39 -4.19 -5.03
C ARG A 77 13.18 -5.33 -5.66
N ARG A 78 13.82 -6.18 -4.85
CA ARG A 78 14.53 -7.37 -5.35
C ARG A 78 13.62 -8.47 -5.90
N GLY A 79 12.34 -8.46 -5.52
CA GLY A 79 11.35 -9.43 -5.98
C GLY A 79 10.43 -8.93 -7.10
N ALA A 80 10.47 -7.64 -7.41
CA ALA A 80 9.57 -6.97 -8.35
C ALA A 80 10.31 -6.47 -9.60
N ALA A 81 9.90 -6.94 -10.77
CA ALA A 81 10.39 -6.53 -12.08
C ALA A 81 9.41 -5.59 -12.80
N ARG A 82 8.12 -5.97 -12.90
CA ARG A 82 7.09 -5.20 -13.60
C ARG A 82 6.41 -4.12 -12.74
N PRO A 83 5.86 -4.41 -11.55
CA PRO A 83 4.99 -3.46 -10.86
C PRO A 83 5.73 -2.20 -10.43
N MET A 84 4.99 -1.10 -10.33
CA MET A 84 5.48 0.09 -9.65
C MET A 84 5.60 -0.20 -8.16
N VAL A 85 6.76 0.03 -7.56
CA VAL A 85 6.93 -0.09 -6.10
C VAL A 85 6.87 1.29 -5.48
N VAL A 86 5.92 1.47 -4.56
CA VAL A 86 5.67 2.72 -3.83
C VAL A 86 6.00 2.49 -2.36
N CYS A 87 6.78 3.37 -1.76
CA CYS A 87 7.11 3.32 -0.33
C CYS A 87 6.30 4.35 0.45
N ASP A 88 5.68 3.96 1.56
CA ASP A 88 5.13 4.94 2.49
C ASP A 88 6.23 5.76 3.16
N MET A 89 5.98 7.07 3.27
CA MET A 89 6.72 7.93 4.18
C MET A 89 6.07 7.79 5.57
N PRO A 90 6.77 7.24 6.58
CA PRO A 90 6.19 7.01 7.89
C PRO A 90 5.93 8.33 8.65
N PHE A 91 5.16 8.26 9.75
CA PHE A 91 4.81 9.42 10.56
C PHE A 91 6.05 10.25 10.97
N LEU A 92 5.90 11.58 10.95
CA LEU A 92 6.94 12.60 11.15
C LEU A 92 8.09 12.62 10.14
N SER A 93 8.19 11.68 9.19
CA SER A 93 9.27 11.70 8.20
C SER A 93 9.09 12.77 7.11
N TYR A 94 7.89 13.36 6.98
CA TYR A 94 7.60 14.37 5.95
C TYR A 94 6.77 15.56 6.46
N GLN A 95 6.24 15.49 7.68
CA GLN A 95 5.39 16.51 8.28
C GLN A 95 6.19 17.63 8.98
N VAL A 96 7.46 17.37 9.35
CA VAL A 96 8.26 18.31 10.15
C VAL A 96 8.66 19.53 9.33
N SER A 97 9.20 19.32 8.13
CA SER A 97 9.58 20.39 7.19
C SER A 97 9.70 19.83 5.78
N ARG A 98 9.67 20.71 4.77
CA ARG A 98 9.87 20.33 3.36
C ARG A 98 11.29 19.81 3.13
N GLU A 99 12.27 20.41 3.78
CA GLU A 99 13.67 20.04 3.72
C GLU A 99 13.90 18.62 4.27
N GLU A 100 13.25 18.29 5.38
CA GLU A 100 13.31 16.94 5.97
C GLU A 100 12.56 15.92 5.11
N ALA A 101 11.39 16.27 4.59
CA ALA A 101 10.66 15.43 3.64
C ALA A 101 11.50 15.10 2.40
N ILE A 102 12.18 16.10 1.82
CA ILE A 102 13.09 15.91 0.67
C ILE A 102 14.25 14.97 1.02
N ARG A 103 14.91 15.17 2.18
CA ARG A 103 16.01 14.29 2.60
C ARG A 103 15.54 12.86 2.80
N ASN A 104 14.42 12.67 3.50
CA ASN A 104 13.89 11.35 3.83
C ASN A 104 13.36 10.63 2.58
N ALA A 105 12.63 11.32 1.70
CA ALA A 105 12.19 10.74 0.43
C ALA A 105 13.39 10.44 -0.48
N GLY A 106 14.41 11.31 -0.51
CA GLY A 106 15.66 11.08 -1.21
C GLY A 106 16.36 9.81 -0.74
N ARG A 107 16.47 9.60 0.58
CA ARG A 107 16.97 8.34 1.17
C ARG A 107 16.16 7.14 0.72
N VAL A 108 14.84 7.20 0.80
CA VAL A 108 13.94 6.11 0.36
C VAL A 108 14.20 5.75 -1.10
N MET A 109 14.24 6.75 -2.00
CA MET A 109 14.47 6.50 -3.43
C MET A 109 15.87 5.92 -3.69
N GLN A 110 16.92 6.51 -3.10
CA GLN A 110 18.32 6.12 -3.36
C GLN A 110 18.69 4.78 -2.74
N GLU A 111 18.25 4.48 -1.52
CA GLU A 111 18.66 3.29 -0.79
C GLU A 111 17.90 2.03 -1.22
N THR A 112 16.71 2.20 -1.81
CA THR A 112 15.80 1.11 -2.14
C THR A 112 15.63 0.88 -3.64
N GLY A 113 15.71 1.94 -4.46
CA GLY A 113 15.36 1.90 -5.88
C GLY A 113 13.86 1.79 -6.14
N CYS A 114 13.01 2.19 -5.20
CA CYS A 114 11.57 2.35 -5.45
C CYS A 114 11.27 3.47 -6.44
N HIS A 115 10.05 3.48 -6.96
CA HIS A 115 9.67 4.35 -8.06
C HIS A 115 8.92 5.60 -7.59
N ALA A 116 8.35 5.55 -6.38
CA ALA A 116 7.58 6.65 -5.82
C ALA A 116 7.46 6.53 -4.29
N VAL A 117 6.99 7.62 -3.66
CA VAL A 117 6.61 7.65 -2.26
C VAL A 117 5.12 7.93 -2.08
N LYS A 118 4.51 7.48 -0.97
CA LYS A 118 3.14 7.82 -0.56
C LYS A 118 3.14 8.67 0.71
N LEU A 119 2.37 9.75 0.71
CA LEU A 119 2.22 10.69 1.82
C LEU A 119 0.74 10.79 2.23
N GLU A 120 0.47 10.82 3.53
CA GLU A 120 -0.87 11.05 4.07
C GLU A 120 -1.12 12.52 4.38
N GLY A 121 -2.33 12.99 4.03
CA GLY A 121 -2.80 14.33 4.32
C GLY A 121 -3.31 15.05 3.07
N GLY A 122 -4.09 16.10 3.30
CA GLY A 122 -4.65 16.96 2.25
C GLY A 122 -3.88 18.24 2.02
N ALA A 123 -4.57 19.38 2.03
CA ALA A 123 -3.98 20.70 1.84
C ALA A 123 -2.71 20.96 2.69
N PRO A 124 -2.61 20.54 3.97
CA PRO A 124 -1.40 20.75 4.77
C PRO A 124 -0.12 20.11 4.22
N VAL A 125 -0.22 19.06 3.39
CA VAL A 125 0.94 18.36 2.80
C VAL A 125 1.11 18.64 1.31
N ALA A 126 0.27 19.49 0.73
CA ALA A 126 0.32 19.84 -0.69
C ALA A 126 1.62 20.58 -1.06
N GLU A 127 2.12 21.48 -0.21
CA GLU A 127 3.41 22.14 -0.47
C GLU A 127 4.59 21.15 -0.42
N THR A 128 4.57 20.22 0.53
CA THR A 128 5.58 19.14 0.61
C THR A 128 5.52 18.24 -0.63
N THR A 129 4.31 17.87 -1.05
CA THR A 129 4.08 17.11 -2.29
C THR A 129 4.68 17.83 -3.50
N ARG A 130 4.36 19.13 -3.66
CA ARG A 130 4.91 19.95 -4.75
C ARG A 130 6.43 20.03 -4.72
N ALA A 131 7.02 20.19 -3.54
CA ALA A 131 8.46 20.25 -3.38
C ALA A 131 9.16 18.95 -3.82
N LEU A 132 8.59 17.78 -3.48
CA LEU A 132 9.09 16.47 -3.91
C LEU A 132 8.93 16.26 -5.42
N VAL A 133 7.76 16.60 -5.97
CA VAL A 133 7.47 16.45 -7.40
C VAL A 133 8.39 17.34 -8.24
N ASN A 134 8.65 18.59 -7.82
CA ASN A 134 9.52 19.53 -8.52
C ASN A 134 10.97 19.04 -8.65
N ILE A 135 11.43 18.17 -7.76
CA ILE A 135 12.77 17.55 -7.83
C ILE A 135 12.76 16.16 -8.47
N GLY A 136 11.62 15.74 -9.02
CA GLY A 136 11.48 14.50 -9.77
C GLY A 136 11.13 13.27 -8.92
N ILE A 137 10.69 13.43 -7.67
CA ILE A 137 10.19 12.31 -6.85
C ILE A 137 8.67 12.18 -7.07
N PRO A 138 8.17 11.07 -7.66
CA PRO A 138 6.74 10.87 -7.82
C PRO A 138 6.06 10.64 -6.46
N VAL A 139 4.92 11.30 -6.26
CA VAL A 139 4.15 11.22 -5.01
C VAL A 139 2.75 10.67 -5.28
N MET A 140 2.38 9.63 -4.53
CA MET A 140 1.00 9.18 -4.36
C MET A 140 0.43 9.86 -3.11
N GLY A 141 -0.69 10.54 -3.25
CA GLY A 141 -1.42 11.13 -2.11
C GLY A 141 -2.24 10.08 -1.36
N HIS A 142 -2.61 10.37 -0.11
CA HIS A 142 -3.53 9.55 0.67
C HIS A 142 -4.51 10.46 1.46
N LEU A 143 -5.80 10.32 1.15
CA LEU A 143 -6.92 11.04 1.75
C LEU A 143 -7.97 10.08 2.33
N GLY A 144 -8.90 10.66 3.08
CA GLY A 144 -9.90 9.91 3.83
C GLY A 144 -9.36 9.61 5.23
N LEU A 145 -9.53 8.38 5.69
CA LEU A 145 -8.86 7.92 6.90
C LEU A 145 -7.36 7.84 6.61
N THR A 146 -6.57 8.67 7.31
CA THR A 146 -5.11 8.61 7.29
C THR A 146 -4.63 8.00 8.61
N PRO A 147 -4.25 6.71 8.67
CA PRO A 147 -3.84 6.01 9.89
C PRO A 147 -2.80 6.72 10.75
N GLN A 148 -1.90 7.52 10.15
CA GLN A 148 -0.93 8.32 10.91
C GLN A 148 -1.58 9.44 11.75
N SER A 149 -2.86 9.71 11.54
CA SER A 149 -3.68 10.64 12.31
C SER A 149 -4.71 9.92 13.21
N VAL A 150 -4.54 8.62 13.48
CA VAL A 150 -5.51 7.80 14.23
C VAL A 150 -5.96 8.43 15.55
N HIS A 151 -5.06 9.06 16.31
CA HIS A 151 -5.40 9.71 17.58
C HIS A 151 -6.15 11.03 17.38
N ALA A 152 -5.81 11.82 16.37
CA ALA A 152 -6.53 13.05 16.03
C ALA A 152 -7.95 12.76 15.48
N LEU A 153 -8.10 11.63 14.77
CA LEU A 153 -9.38 11.17 14.21
C LEU A 153 -10.24 10.39 15.24
N GLY A 154 -9.68 10.04 16.39
CA GLY A 154 -10.38 9.25 17.42
C GLY A 154 -10.65 7.80 16.99
N GLY A 155 -9.71 7.21 16.24
CA GLY A 155 -9.74 5.84 15.75
C GLY A 155 -10.00 5.70 14.24
N TYR A 156 -10.13 4.46 13.78
CA TYR A 156 -10.37 4.11 12.38
C TYR A 156 -11.83 4.32 11.98
N ARG A 157 -12.18 5.55 11.58
CA ARG A 157 -13.56 5.95 11.25
C ARG A 157 -13.70 6.39 9.80
N VAL A 158 -14.89 6.18 9.25
CA VAL A 158 -15.28 6.69 7.92
C VAL A 158 -15.22 8.22 7.89
N GLN A 159 -14.57 8.78 6.87
CA GLN A 159 -14.40 10.22 6.67
C GLN A 159 -15.34 10.75 5.58
N GLY A 160 -15.71 12.04 5.60
CA GLY A 160 -16.56 12.64 4.56
C GLY A 160 -18.05 12.29 4.70
N ARG A 161 -18.54 12.06 5.92
CA ARG A 161 -19.96 11.73 6.17
C ARG A 161 -20.87 12.95 6.14
N ASP A 162 -20.39 14.07 6.67
CA ASP A 162 -21.07 15.36 6.63
C ASP A 162 -20.57 16.20 5.47
N GLU A 163 -21.41 17.12 4.97
CA GLU A 163 -21.10 17.92 3.78
C GLU A 163 -19.80 18.72 3.94
N ARG A 164 -19.54 19.28 5.13
CA ARG A 164 -18.32 20.06 5.39
C ARG A 164 -17.06 19.20 5.27
N SER A 165 -17.07 17.98 5.81
CA SER A 165 -15.93 17.07 5.66
C SER A 165 -15.81 16.52 4.24
N ALA A 166 -16.93 16.36 3.53
CA ALA A 166 -16.95 15.96 2.12
C ALA A 166 -16.35 17.04 1.19
N GLU A 167 -16.75 18.30 1.38
CA GLU A 167 -16.19 19.45 0.66
C GLU A 167 -14.68 19.58 0.90
N ARG A 168 -14.25 19.43 2.17
CA ARG A 168 -12.83 19.44 2.50
C ARG A 168 -12.06 18.34 1.78
N LEU A 169 -12.57 17.11 1.75
CA LEU A 169 -11.91 16.00 1.04
C LEU A 169 -11.80 16.25 -0.48
N ARG A 170 -12.77 16.93 -1.09
CA ARG A 170 -12.67 17.33 -2.51
C ARG A 170 -11.59 18.39 -2.71
N ALA A 171 -11.59 19.42 -1.87
CA ALA A 171 -10.60 20.48 -1.94
C ALA A 171 -9.18 19.92 -1.72
N ASP A 172 -9.02 19.02 -0.75
CA ASP A 172 -7.76 18.32 -0.49
C ASP A 172 -7.32 17.48 -1.70
N ALA A 173 -8.25 16.77 -2.34
CA ALA A 173 -7.96 15.97 -3.52
C ALA A 173 -7.47 16.83 -4.70
N THR A 174 -8.15 17.95 -4.94
CA THR A 174 -7.73 18.94 -5.95
C THR A 174 -6.37 19.55 -5.60
N ALA A 175 -6.14 19.92 -4.34
CA ALA A 175 -4.87 20.51 -3.91
C ALA A 175 -3.68 19.54 -4.11
N LEU A 176 -3.88 18.24 -3.88
CA LEU A 176 -2.86 17.23 -4.14
C LEU A 176 -2.59 17.02 -5.64
N GLU A 177 -3.64 16.99 -6.46
CA GLU A 177 -3.50 16.92 -7.92
C GLU A 177 -2.76 18.16 -8.46
N GLU A 178 -3.14 19.36 -8.02
CA GLU A 178 -2.46 20.61 -8.39
C GLU A 178 -1.01 20.68 -7.88
N ALA A 179 -0.69 19.98 -6.78
CA ALA A 179 0.66 19.81 -6.28
C ALA A 179 1.49 18.82 -7.11
N GLY A 180 0.87 18.07 -8.00
CA GLY A 180 1.52 17.13 -8.90
C GLY A 180 1.55 15.69 -8.41
N ALA A 181 0.71 15.32 -7.44
CA ALA A 181 0.52 13.92 -7.08
C ALA A 181 0.05 13.13 -8.33
N PHE A 182 0.59 11.93 -8.55
CA PHE A 182 0.24 11.14 -9.74
C PHE A 182 -0.96 10.21 -9.53
N ALA A 183 -1.33 9.96 -8.28
CA ALA A 183 -2.45 9.13 -7.86
C ALA A 183 -2.85 9.51 -6.44
N ILE A 184 -4.09 9.22 -6.04
CA ILE A 184 -4.57 9.45 -4.66
C ILE A 184 -5.26 8.20 -4.12
N VAL A 185 -4.81 7.70 -2.97
CA VAL A 185 -5.55 6.70 -2.19
C VAL A 185 -6.73 7.39 -1.50
N LEU A 186 -7.91 6.78 -1.58
CA LEU A 186 -9.11 7.16 -0.84
C LEU A 186 -9.46 6.03 0.15
N GLU A 187 -9.26 6.27 1.44
CA GLU A 187 -9.49 5.26 2.49
C GLU A 187 -10.72 5.58 3.34
N LEU A 188 -11.60 4.60 3.51
CA LEU A 188 -12.86 4.71 4.28
C LEU A 188 -13.67 5.98 3.96
N VAL A 189 -13.93 6.22 2.68
CA VAL A 189 -14.74 7.33 2.17
C VAL A 189 -16.09 6.80 1.65
N PRO A 190 -17.24 7.47 1.90
CA PRO A 190 -18.51 7.08 1.31
C PRO A 190 -18.42 6.93 -0.21
N ALA A 191 -18.91 5.80 -0.74
CA ALA A 191 -18.82 5.49 -2.17
C ALA A 191 -19.35 6.60 -3.10
N PRO A 192 -20.47 7.31 -2.78
CA PRO A 192 -20.91 8.43 -3.60
C PRO A 192 -19.91 9.59 -3.64
N LEU A 193 -19.23 9.88 -2.53
CA LEU A 193 -18.22 10.93 -2.47
C LEU A 193 -16.96 10.52 -3.22
N ALA A 194 -16.46 9.29 -3.01
CA ALA A 194 -15.31 8.76 -3.73
C ALA A 194 -15.54 8.72 -5.25
N SER A 195 -16.74 8.36 -5.69
CA SER A 195 -17.16 8.42 -7.10
C SER A 195 -17.06 9.83 -7.67
N GLN A 196 -17.49 10.84 -6.90
CA GLN A 196 -17.44 12.22 -7.35
C GLN A 196 -16.01 12.77 -7.40
N ILE A 197 -15.17 12.48 -6.39
CA ILE A 197 -13.74 12.83 -6.40
C ILE A 197 -13.05 12.16 -7.59
N THR A 198 -13.30 10.88 -7.82
CA THR A 198 -12.68 10.12 -8.92
C THR A 198 -12.98 10.75 -10.29
N LYS A 199 -14.22 11.23 -10.48
CA LYS A 199 -14.66 11.89 -11.72
C LYS A 199 -14.10 13.31 -11.88
N SER A 200 -13.80 14.01 -10.79
CA SER A 200 -13.29 15.38 -10.85
C SER A 200 -11.79 15.44 -11.12
N LEU A 201 -11.05 14.37 -10.81
CA LEU A 201 -9.60 14.31 -10.99
C LEU A 201 -9.21 13.72 -12.35
N THR A 202 -8.13 14.23 -12.92
CA THR A 202 -7.44 13.68 -14.09
C THR A 202 -6.50 12.53 -13.73
N ILE A 203 -5.98 12.50 -12.49
CA ILE A 203 -5.15 11.41 -11.96
C ILE A 203 -5.97 10.25 -11.39
N PRO A 204 -5.44 9.02 -11.36
CA PRO A 204 -6.10 7.84 -10.77
C PRO A 204 -6.37 7.96 -9.27
N THR A 205 -7.56 7.51 -8.86
CA THR A 205 -7.89 7.24 -7.46
C THR A 205 -7.79 5.75 -7.14
N ILE A 206 -7.24 5.40 -5.99
CA ILE A 206 -7.10 4.02 -5.51
C ILE A 206 -7.94 3.86 -4.24
N GLY A 207 -9.00 3.03 -4.30
CA GLY A 207 -9.91 2.86 -3.19
C GLY A 207 -9.48 1.78 -2.19
N ILE A 208 -9.73 2.03 -0.90
CA ILE A 208 -9.79 1.00 0.14
C ILE A 208 -10.94 1.31 1.09
N GLY A 209 -12.03 0.56 0.97
CA GLY A 209 -13.29 0.93 1.61
C GLY A 209 -13.92 2.23 1.07
N ALA A 210 -13.57 2.62 -0.17
CA ALA A 210 -14.13 3.78 -0.88
C ALA A 210 -15.12 3.40 -2.00
N GLY A 211 -15.54 2.14 -2.06
CA GLY A 211 -16.44 1.62 -3.08
C GLY A 211 -15.78 1.39 -4.45
N PRO A 212 -16.54 0.87 -5.43
CA PRO A 212 -16.00 0.36 -6.68
C PRO A 212 -15.72 1.44 -7.73
N ALA A 213 -16.08 2.69 -7.47
CA ALA A 213 -16.00 3.76 -8.46
C ALA A 213 -14.59 4.32 -8.65
N CYS A 214 -13.65 4.05 -7.73
CA CYS A 214 -12.25 4.46 -7.85
C CYS A 214 -11.56 3.77 -9.04
N ASP A 215 -10.57 4.42 -9.64
CA ASP A 215 -9.84 3.89 -10.81
C ASP A 215 -9.05 2.62 -10.51
N GLY A 216 -8.67 2.39 -9.25
CA GLY A 216 -8.09 1.15 -8.76
C GLY A 216 -8.53 0.81 -7.35
N GLN A 217 -8.00 -0.30 -6.82
CA GLN A 217 -8.26 -0.75 -5.46
C GLN A 217 -6.96 -1.20 -4.79
N VAL A 218 -6.85 -0.97 -3.48
CA VAL A 218 -5.77 -1.48 -2.63
C VAL A 218 -6.32 -2.31 -1.48
N LEU A 219 -5.65 -3.41 -1.16
CA LEU A 219 -5.84 -4.16 0.08
C LEU A 219 -4.50 -4.46 0.72
N VAL A 220 -4.52 -4.61 2.05
CA VAL A 220 -3.40 -5.13 2.81
C VAL A 220 -3.29 -6.63 2.56
N LEU A 221 -2.14 -7.08 2.05
CA LEU A 221 -1.96 -8.44 1.54
C LEU A 221 -2.24 -9.52 2.60
N PRO A 222 -1.67 -9.47 3.82
CA PRO A 222 -1.98 -10.44 4.87
C PRO A 222 -3.47 -10.53 5.20
N ASP A 223 -4.18 -9.40 5.20
CA ASP A 223 -5.60 -9.35 5.53
C ASP A 223 -6.44 -10.03 4.46
N MET A 224 -6.19 -9.74 3.18
CA MET A 224 -6.95 -10.35 2.08
C MET A 224 -6.61 -11.83 1.86
N LEU A 225 -5.43 -12.27 2.29
CA LEU A 225 -5.03 -13.68 2.29
C LEU A 225 -5.53 -14.45 3.54
N GLY A 226 -6.17 -13.76 4.49
CA GLY A 226 -6.73 -14.38 5.69
C GLY A 226 -5.69 -14.79 6.73
N LEU A 227 -4.52 -14.15 6.75
CA LEU A 227 -3.49 -14.35 7.78
C LEU A 227 -3.80 -13.57 9.07
N ASN A 228 -4.50 -12.44 8.97
CA ASN A 228 -4.91 -11.61 10.09
C ASN A 228 -6.38 -11.86 10.45
N GLU A 229 -6.65 -12.94 11.17
CA GLU A 229 -8.01 -13.42 11.43
C GLU A 229 -8.90 -12.51 12.29
N PRO A 230 -8.38 -11.81 13.32
CA PRO A 230 -9.19 -10.88 14.11
C PRO A 230 -9.66 -9.67 13.30
N PHE A 231 -8.92 -9.30 12.25
CA PHE A 231 -9.22 -8.14 11.43
C PHE A 231 -10.33 -8.44 10.41
N THR A 232 -11.50 -7.85 10.65
CA THR A 232 -12.74 -8.11 9.90
C THR A 232 -13.50 -6.81 9.55
N PRO A 233 -12.85 -5.79 8.97
CA PRO A 233 -13.55 -4.57 8.62
C PRO A 233 -14.53 -4.83 7.46
N LYS A 234 -15.60 -4.03 7.39
CA LYS A 234 -16.66 -4.18 6.39
C LYS A 234 -16.17 -4.16 4.93
N PHE A 235 -15.05 -3.48 4.64
CA PHE A 235 -14.53 -3.35 3.28
C PHE A 235 -13.69 -4.55 2.82
N LEU A 236 -13.22 -5.39 3.75
CA LEU A 236 -12.28 -6.47 3.44
C LEU A 236 -13.03 -7.67 2.88
N LYS A 237 -12.58 -8.16 1.73
CA LYS A 237 -12.87 -9.52 1.24
C LYS A 237 -11.63 -10.38 1.43
N ARG A 238 -11.80 -11.54 2.05
CA ARG A 238 -10.77 -12.60 2.08
C ARG A 238 -10.86 -13.41 0.80
N TYR A 239 -9.72 -13.61 0.16
CA TYR A 239 -9.55 -14.41 -1.05
C TYR A 239 -8.87 -15.75 -0.77
N ALA A 240 -8.35 -15.96 0.45
CA ALA A 240 -7.80 -17.21 0.96
C ALA A 240 -8.00 -17.31 2.48
N ALA A 241 -7.67 -18.47 3.05
CA ALA A 241 -7.68 -18.75 4.48
C ALA A 241 -6.30 -19.24 4.95
N LEU A 242 -5.23 -18.53 4.60
CA LEU A 242 -3.86 -19.02 4.79
C LEU A 242 -3.49 -19.29 6.26
N ALA A 243 -4.15 -18.65 7.23
CA ALA A 243 -3.94 -18.97 8.64
C ALA A 243 -4.35 -20.42 8.97
N GLU A 244 -5.43 -20.92 8.35
CA GLU A 244 -5.87 -22.31 8.49
C GLU A 244 -4.85 -23.26 7.83
N ASP A 245 -4.47 -22.99 6.58
CA ASP A 245 -3.47 -23.78 5.85
C ASP A 245 -2.14 -23.90 6.63
N VAL A 246 -1.67 -22.80 7.23
CA VAL A 246 -0.46 -22.80 8.07
C VAL A 246 -0.63 -23.67 9.30
N ARG A 247 -1.75 -23.56 10.02
CA ARG A 247 -2.00 -24.38 11.21
C ARG A 247 -2.10 -25.86 10.88
N GLU A 248 -2.79 -26.21 9.80
CA GLU A 248 -2.91 -27.60 9.35
C GLU A 248 -1.55 -28.18 8.96
N ALA A 249 -0.77 -27.46 8.13
CA ALA A 249 0.56 -27.91 7.71
C ALA A 249 1.51 -28.09 8.90
N VAL A 250 1.53 -27.14 9.84
CA VAL A 250 2.37 -27.23 11.04
C VAL A 250 1.92 -28.36 11.97
N THR A 251 0.61 -28.57 12.11
CA THR A 251 0.06 -29.67 12.92
C THR A 251 0.44 -31.02 12.35
N LEU A 252 0.32 -31.19 11.02
CA LEU A 252 0.73 -32.39 10.32
C LEU A 252 2.24 -32.64 10.47
N TYR A 253 3.07 -31.64 10.19
CA TYR A 253 4.51 -31.73 10.36
C TYR A 253 4.89 -32.14 11.79
N ALA A 254 4.28 -31.51 12.80
CA ALA A 254 4.54 -31.83 14.19
C ALA A 254 4.09 -33.25 14.57
N ALA A 255 3.01 -33.76 13.98
CA ALA A 255 2.58 -35.15 14.17
C ALA A 255 3.59 -36.13 13.54
N GLU A 256 4.02 -35.89 12.30
CA GLU A 256 4.97 -36.75 11.60
C GLU A 256 6.34 -36.80 12.27
N VAL A 257 6.80 -35.68 12.83
CA VAL A 257 8.04 -35.63 13.65
C VAL A 257 7.88 -36.44 14.94
N ARG A 258 6.77 -36.28 15.67
CA ARG A 258 6.55 -36.98 16.94
C ARG A 258 6.37 -38.49 16.77
N GLU A 259 5.78 -38.91 15.65
CA GLU A 259 5.59 -40.32 15.30
C GLU A 259 6.83 -40.95 14.65
N GLY A 260 7.87 -40.15 14.36
CA GLY A 260 9.08 -40.62 13.67
C GLY A 260 8.84 -40.96 12.19
N ARG A 261 7.75 -40.46 11.58
CA ARG A 261 7.49 -40.58 10.14
C ARG A 261 8.32 -39.61 9.31
N TYR A 262 8.65 -38.44 9.87
CA TYR A 262 9.56 -37.47 9.25
C TYR A 262 10.84 -37.24 10.09
N PRO A 263 12.03 -37.16 9.47
CA PRO A 263 12.29 -37.42 8.05
C PRO A 263 12.24 -38.91 7.71
N GLY A 264 11.62 -39.25 6.57
CA GLY A 264 11.68 -40.59 5.98
C GLY A 264 13.02 -40.87 5.27
N PRO A 265 13.24 -42.10 4.78
CA PRO A 265 14.45 -42.46 4.02
C PRO A 265 14.70 -41.58 2.79
N GLU A 266 13.64 -41.16 2.08
CA GLU A 266 13.70 -40.27 0.92
C GLU A 266 14.13 -38.83 1.26
N HIS A 267 14.05 -38.46 2.54
CA HIS A 267 14.49 -37.17 3.08
C HIS A 267 15.83 -37.29 3.83
N SER A 268 16.53 -38.43 3.71
CA SER A 268 17.75 -38.75 4.44
C SER A 268 18.93 -39.05 3.49
N PHE A 269 20.13 -38.59 3.83
CA PHE A 269 21.33 -38.82 3.03
C PHE A 269 22.16 -40.00 3.58
N PRO A 270 22.63 -40.93 2.72
CA PRO A 270 23.53 -41.99 3.16
C PRO A 270 24.92 -41.43 3.52
N LYS A 271 25.70 -42.22 4.26
CA LYS A 271 27.13 -41.95 4.50
C LYS A 271 27.95 -42.10 3.23
#